data_AF-A0A7U6KP39-F1
#
_entry.id   AF-A0A7U6KP39-F1
#
_cell.length_a   1.000
_cell.length_b   1.000
_cell.length_c   1.000
_cell.angle_alpha   90.00
_cell.angle_beta   90.00
_cell.angle_gamma   90.00
#
_symmetry.space_group_name_H-M   'P 1'
#
loop_
_entity.id
_entity.type
_entity.pdbx_description
1 polymer ?
#
loop_
_entity_poly.entity_id
_entity_poly.type
_entity_poly.pdbx_seq_one_letter_code
_entity_poly.pdbx_strand_id
1 'polypeptide(L)'
;MDHNIDFAALENMPNEDAIKTLTAVTGIGRWTAEMYLLFSLKRADVLAVDDLAIKVAAMELLGLAERPTPKQLNNLTQHWSPYRSAASLLLWSYYGLLRNKTAVPL
;
A
#
# COMPACT_ATOMS: atom_id res chain seq x y z
N MET A 1 -24.59 -9.71 8.86
CA MET A 1 -23.69 -10.73 9.43
C MET A 1 -22.57 -9.96 10.09
N ASP A 2 -22.37 -10.15 11.39
CA ASP A 2 -21.19 -9.60 12.04
C ASP A 2 -19.99 -10.43 11.60
N HIS A 3 -19.00 -9.78 10.98
CA HIS A 3 -17.82 -10.46 10.43
C HIS A 3 -16.86 -10.99 11.52
N ASN A 4 -17.20 -10.80 12.81
CA ASN A 4 -16.47 -11.23 14.01
C ASN A 4 -14.94 -11.26 13.83
N ILE A 5 -14.37 -10.10 13.55
CA ILE A 5 -12.92 -9.95 13.31
C ILE A 5 -12.21 -9.81 14.65
N ASP A 6 -11.24 -10.69 14.90
CA ASP A 6 -10.28 -10.54 15.99
C ASP A 6 -9.19 -9.53 15.58
N PHE A 7 -9.40 -8.27 15.93
CA PHE A 7 -8.46 -7.19 15.61
C PHE A 7 -7.11 -7.33 16.32
N ALA A 8 -7.08 -7.91 17.51
CA ALA A 8 -5.82 -8.12 18.24
C ALA A 8 -4.96 -9.18 17.53
N ALA A 9 -5.59 -10.21 16.96
CA ALA A 9 -4.88 -11.21 16.17
C ALA A 9 -4.27 -10.62 14.89
N LEU A 10 -4.92 -9.62 14.26
CA LEU A 10 -4.40 -8.96 13.05
C LEU A 10 -3.03 -8.29 13.26
N GLU A 11 -2.70 -7.86 14.48
CA GLU A 11 -1.42 -7.22 14.81
C GLU A 11 -0.21 -8.15 14.63
N ASN A 12 -0.44 -9.47 14.74
CA ASN A 12 0.62 -10.47 14.74
C ASN A 12 0.61 -11.37 13.49
N MET A 13 -0.47 -11.35 12.70
CA MET A 13 -0.58 -12.11 11.46
C MET A 13 0.39 -11.64 10.37
N PRO A 14 0.80 -12.50 9.42
CA PRO A 14 1.42 -12.06 8.18
C PRO A 14 0.52 -11.11 7.39
N ASN A 15 1.11 -10.17 6.64
CA ASN A 15 0.34 -9.14 5.93
C ASN A 15 -0.73 -9.72 4.99
N GLU A 16 -0.42 -10.76 4.22
CA GLU A 16 -1.39 -11.37 3.29
C GLU A 16 -2.57 -12.03 4.03
N ASP A 17 -2.33 -12.63 5.20
CA ASP A 17 -3.39 -13.24 6.01
C ASP A 17 -4.30 -12.18 6.63
N ALA A 18 -3.72 -11.06 7.10
CA ALA A 18 -4.48 -9.93 7.59
C ALA A 18 -5.32 -9.29 6.46
N ILE A 19 -4.74 -9.10 5.25
CA ILE A 19 -5.46 -8.60 4.07
C ILE A 19 -6.61 -9.54 3.71
N LYS A 20 -6.38 -10.85 3.68
CA LYS A 20 -7.44 -11.85 3.39
C LYS A 20 -8.58 -11.77 4.40
N THR A 21 -8.26 -11.62 5.69
CA THR A 21 -9.27 -11.47 6.74
C THR A 21 -10.10 -10.20 6.54
N LEU A 22 -9.45 -9.06 6.27
CA LEU A 22 -10.13 -7.78 6.08
C LEU A 22 -10.98 -7.75 4.79
N THR A 23 -10.48 -8.31 3.70
CA THR A 23 -11.17 -8.34 2.39
C THR A 23 -12.35 -9.32 2.34
N ALA A 24 -12.53 -10.16 3.35
CA ALA A 24 -13.74 -10.98 3.50
C ALA A 24 -14.99 -10.15 3.90
N VAL A 25 -14.78 -8.90 4.34
CA VAL A 25 -15.86 -7.95 4.63
C VAL A 25 -16.34 -7.28 3.35
N THR A 26 -17.64 -7.37 3.06
CA THR A 26 -18.24 -6.71 1.90
C THR A 26 -17.95 -5.21 1.92
N GLY A 27 -17.34 -4.70 0.84
CA GLY A 27 -16.96 -3.29 0.70
C GLY A 27 -15.51 -2.98 1.05
N ILE A 28 -14.75 -3.92 1.62
CA ILE A 28 -13.30 -3.76 1.87
C ILE A 28 -12.52 -4.40 0.72
N GLY A 29 -11.95 -3.56 -0.15
CA GLY A 29 -11.00 -3.99 -1.17
C GLY A 29 -9.57 -4.12 -0.63
N ARG A 30 -8.69 -4.73 -1.43
CA ARG A 30 -7.26 -4.92 -1.08
C ARG A 30 -6.57 -3.61 -0.71
N TRP A 31 -6.75 -2.55 -1.50
CA TRP A 31 -6.16 -1.23 -1.22
C TRP A 31 -6.58 -0.71 0.15
N THR A 32 -7.88 -0.80 0.50
CA THR A 32 -8.38 -0.39 1.83
C THR A 32 -7.76 -1.22 2.96
N ALA A 33 -7.62 -2.53 2.76
CA ALA A 33 -6.96 -3.40 3.73
C ALA A 33 -5.47 -3.03 3.90
N GLU A 34 -4.76 -2.73 2.81
CA GLU A 34 -3.36 -2.26 2.85
C GLU A 34 -3.24 -0.92 3.58
N MET A 35 -4.18 0.02 3.39
CA MET A 35 -4.22 1.28 4.15
C MET A 35 -4.41 1.02 5.65
N TYR A 36 -5.28 0.08 6.02
CA TYR A 36 -5.47 -0.31 7.41
C TYR A 36 -4.17 -0.89 8.01
N LEU A 37 -3.50 -1.80 7.29
CA LEU A 37 -2.22 -2.35 7.73
C LEU A 37 -1.16 -1.25 7.92
N LEU A 38 -1.06 -0.31 6.98
CA LEU A 38 -0.05 0.75 7.01
C LEU A 38 -0.30 1.77 8.12
N PHE A 39 -1.53 2.32 8.21
CA PHE A 39 -1.82 3.44 9.11
C PHE A 39 -2.34 3.02 10.49
N SER A 40 -3.13 1.94 10.56
CA SER A 40 -3.73 1.48 11.83
C SER A 40 -2.82 0.48 12.53
N LEU A 41 -2.34 -0.54 11.81
CA LEU A 41 -1.44 -1.56 12.37
C LEU A 41 0.05 -1.19 12.29
N LYS A 42 0.37 -0.04 11.67
CA LYS A 42 1.75 0.50 11.57
C LYS A 42 2.73 -0.51 10.97
N ARG A 43 2.27 -1.37 10.05
CA ARG A 43 3.13 -2.37 9.38
C ARG A 43 4.19 -1.63 8.57
N ALA A 44 5.46 -2.01 8.76
CA ALA A 44 6.59 -1.37 8.08
C ALA A 44 6.74 -1.79 6.60
N ASP A 45 6.19 -2.94 6.21
CA ASP A 45 6.43 -3.56 4.90
C ASP A 45 5.16 -3.71 4.04
N VAL A 46 4.49 -2.61 3.75
CA VAL A 46 3.32 -2.56 2.86
C VAL A 46 3.56 -1.56 1.72
N LEU A 47 3.44 -2.03 0.48
CA LEU A 47 3.42 -1.16 -0.70
C LEU A 47 2.07 -1.32 -1.38
N ALA A 48 1.29 -0.24 -1.46
CA ALA A 48 0.00 -0.26 -2.17
C ALA A 48 0.22 -0.24 -3.69
N VAL A 49 0.66 -1.37 -4.25
CA VAL A 49 1.07 -1.51 -5.65
C VAL A 49 -0.05 -1.26 -6.65
N ASP A 50 -1.30 -1.23 -6.20
CA ASP A 50 -2.47 -0.90 -7.03
C ASP A 50 -2.79 0.60 -7.09
N ASP A 51 -2.23 1.39 -6.17
CA ASP A 51 -2.50 2.82 -6.03
C ASP A 51 -1.97 3.62 -7.23
N LEU A 52 -2.83 4.46 -7.81
CA LEU A 52 -2.49 5.24 -8.99
C LEU A 52 -1.39 6.28 -8.72
N ALA A 53 -1.43 6.96 -7.57
CA ALA A 53 -0.44 7.97 -7.21
C ALA A 53 0.93 7.32 -7.00
N ILE A 54 0.97 6.17 -6.33
CA ILE A 54 2.20 5.37 -6.18
C ILE A 54 2.74 4.94 -7.54
N LYS A 55 1.90 4.37 -8.42
CA LYS A 55 2.34 3.94 -9.76
C LYS A 55 2.92 5.10 -10.58
N VAL A 56 2.30 6.28 -10.53
CA VAL A 56 2.78 7.47 -11.25
C VAL A 56 4.08 8.00 -10.63
N ALA A 57 4.15 8.14 -9.31
CA ALA A 57 5.37 8.58 -8.64
C ALA A 57 6.53 7.60 -8.84
N ALA A 58 6.28 6.29 -8.82
CA ALA A 58 7.30 5.29 -9.06
C ALA A 58 7.80 5.29 -10.50
N MET A 59 6.90 5.51 -11.48
CA MET A 59 7.28 5.70 -12.88
C MET A 59 8.29 6.85 -13.04
N GLU A 60 7.97 8.02 -12.47
CA GLU A 60 8.83 9.21 -12.53
C GLU A 60 10.14 8.99 -11.76
N LEU A 61 10.07 8.45 -10.53
CA LEU A 61 11.22 8.22 -9.67
C LEU A 61 12.23 7.23 -10.28
N LEU A 62 11.73 6.18 -10.92
CA LEU A 62 12.54 5.12 -11.51
C LEU A 62 12.85 5.36 -13.00
N GLY A 63 12.40 6.47 -13.58
CA GLY A 63 12.62 6.81 -14.99
C GLY A 63 12.01 5.81 -15.97
N LEU A 64 10.84 5.24 -15.64
CA LEU A 64 10.17 4.26 -16.49
C LEU A 64 9.43 4.95 -17.63
N ALA A 65 9.48 4.36 -18.83
CA ALA A 65 8.81 4.91 -20.01
C ALA A 65 7.27 4.87 -19.91
N GLU A 66 6.74 3.95 -19.12
CA GLU A 66 5.31 3.79 -18.88
C GLU A 66 5.02 3.44 -17.42
N ARG A 67 3.78 3.66 -17.02
CA ARG A 67 3.32 3.37 -15.67
C ARG A 67 3.36 1.86 -15.42
N PRO A 68 4.08 1.38 -14.39
CA PRO A 68 4.23 -0.05 -14.16
C PRO A 68 2.89 -0.70 -13.78
N THR A 69 2.70 -1.93 -14.23
CA THR A 69 1.66 -2.83 -13.71
C THR A 69 1.95 -3.16 -12.24
N PRO A 70 0.95 -3.60 -11.44
CA PRO A 70 1.17 -4.00 -10.05
C PRO A 70 2.27 -5.06 -9.89
N LYS A 71 2.30 -6.04 -10.80
CA LYS A 71 3.32 -7.09 -10.82
C LYS A 71 4.72 -6.54 -11.07
N GLN A 72 4.87 -5.65 -12.06
CA GLN A 72 6.16 -4.99 -12.33
C GLN A 72 6.60 -4.14 -11.15
N LEU A 73 5.70 -3.32 -10.59
CA LEU A 73 6.01 -2.46 -9.46
C LEU A 73 6.45 -3.29 -8.24
N ASN A 74 5.74 -4.38 -7.93
CA ASN A 74 6.12 -5.28 -6.84
C ASN A 74 7.53 -5.88 -7.05
N ASN A 75 7.86 -6.33 -8.26
CA ASN A 75 9.18 -6.89 -8.56
C ASN A 75 10.28 -5.82 -8.48
N LEU A 76 10.06 -4.64 -9.06
CA LEU A 76 11.02 -3.52 -9.06
C LEU A 76 11.35 -3.04 -7.64
N THR A 77 10.40 -3.16 -6.72
CA THR A 77 10.49 -2.61 -5.36
C THR A 77 10.70 -3.67 -4.29
N GLN A 78 10.91 -4.93 -4.68
CA GLN A 78 11.10 -6.03 -3.73
C GLN A 78 12.27 -5.78 -2.76
N HIS A 79 13.34 -5.15 -3.25
CA HIS A 79 14.53 -4.81 -2.47
C HIS A 79 14.31 -3.64 -1.47
N TRP A 80 13.14 -3.01 -1.46
CA TRP A 80 12.77 -1.99 -0.45
C TRP A 80 12.24 -2.61 0.85
N SER A 81 11.96 -3.93 0.85
CA SER A 81 11.62 -4.66 2.07
C SER A 81 12.81 -4.61 3.05
N PRO A 82 12.56 -4.46 4.38
CA PRO A 82 11.27 -4.55 5.07
C PRO A 82 10.58 -3.20 5.34
N TYR A 83 10.93 -2.13 4.60
CA TYR A 83 10.46 -0.78 4.87
C TYR A 83 9.59 -0.19 3.75
N ARG A 84 8.86 -1.04 3.03
CA ARG A 84 8.02 -0.60 1.89
C ARG A 84 6.94 0.41 2.26
N SER A 85 6.47 0.45 3.50
CA SER A 85 5.51 1.47 3.96
C SER A 85 6.10 2.87 3.96
N ALA A 86 7.39 3.01 4.30
CA ALA A 86 8.09 4.29 4.17
C ALA A 86 8.18 4.71 2.69
N ALA A 87 8.44 3.76 1.79
CA ALA A 87 8.42 4.02 0.35
C ALA A 87 7.04 4.45 -0.15
N SER A 88 5.95 3.83 0.32
CA SER A 88 4.57 4.28 0.04
C SER A 88 4.36 5.74 0.43
N LEU A 89 4.73 6.12 1.66
CA LEU A 89 4.60 7.50 2.16
C LEU A 89 5.40 8.50 1.32
N LEU A 90 6.63 8.15 0.95
CA LEU A 90 7.49 8.98 0.11
C LEU A 90 6.94 9.12 -1.31
N LEU A 91 6.43 8.03 -1.90
CA LEU A 91 5.85 8.06 -3.25
C LEU A 91 4.56 8.88 -3.31
N TRP A 92 3.68 8.79 -2.31
CA TRP A 92 2.53 9.70 -2.25
C TRP A 92 2.95 11.16 -2.09
N SER A 93 3.95 11.43 -1.23
CA SER A 93 4.49 12.78 -1.05
C SER A 93 5.08 13.32 -2.36
N TYR A 94 5.85 12.49 -3.07
CA TYR A 94 6.43 12.83 -4.36
C TYR A 94 5.37 13.06 -5.44
N TYR A 95 4.34 12.22 -5.51
CA TYR A 95 3.19 12.45 -6.38
C TYR A 95 2.51 13.80 -6.09
N GLY A 96 2.40 14.16 -4.80
CA GLY A 96 1.88 15.46 -4.38
C GLY A 96 2.69 16.62 -4.95
N LEU A 97 4.02 16.55 -4.87
CA LEU A 97 4.93 17.53 -5.48
C LEU A 97 4.73 17.63 -7.00
N LEU A 98 4.65 16.48 -7.70
CA LEU A 98 4.43 16.42 -9.16
C LEU A 98 3.08 17.01 -9.61
N ARG A 99 2.11 17.11 -8.70
CA ARG A 99 0.75 17.59 -8.97
C ARG A 99 0.40 18.88 -8.22
N ASN A 100 1.39 19.50 -7.56
CA ASN A 100 1.23 20.70 -6.73
C ASN A 100 0.04 20.60 -5.76
N LYS A 101 -0.09 19.47 -5.05
CA LYS A 101 -1.15 19.19 -4.08
C LYS A 101 -0.68 18.26 -2.96
N THR A 102 -1.41 18.20 -1.84
CA THR A 102 -1.23 17.13 -0.85
C THR A 102 -1.84 15.84 -1.38
N ALA A 103 -1.12 14.73 -1.26
CA ALA A 103 -1.56 13.44 -1.81
C ALA A 103 -1.33 12.23 -0.90
N VAL A 104 -0.71 12.40 0.27
CA VAL A 104 -0.68 11.34 1.28
C VAL A 104 -2.10 11.13 1.79
N PRO A 105 -2.63 9.91 1.78
CA PRO A 105 -3.96 9.62 2.32
C PRO A 105 -3.91 9.71 3.85
N LEU A 106 -4.28 10.87 4.39
CA LEU A 106 -4.42 11.18 5.83
C LEU A 106 -5.74 11.92 6.07
#